data_AF-A0A1Y0GZ51-F1
#
_entry.id   AF-A0A1Y0GZ51-F1
#
_cell.length_a   1.000
_cell.length_b   1.000
_cell.length_c   1.000
_cell.angle_alpha   90.00
_cell.angle_beta   90.00
_cell.angle_gamma   90.00
#
_symmetry.space_group_name_H-M   'P 1'
#
loop_
_entity.id
_entity.type
_entity.pdbx_description
1 polymer ?
#
loop_
_entity_poly.entity_id
_entity_poly.type
_entity_poly.pdbx_seq_one_letter_code
_entity_poly.pdbx_strand_id
1 'polypeptide(L)' 'MMSFRSHFLCQINRLIELDTILIIQVPHNVRLGEAPGFGQPAVTLFPDSKGAQAYLALATELLIPSTKA' A
#
# COMPACT_ATOMS: atom_id res chain seq x y z
N MET A 1 -15.67 -19.73 12.60
CA MET A 1 -14.59 -18.72 12.67
C MET A 1 -14.03 -18.52 11.28
N MET A 2 -14.67 -17.65 10.50
CA MET A 2 -14.37 -17.48 9.07
C MET A 2 -13.13 -16.59 8.89
N SER A 3 -12.30 -17.02 7.95
CA SER A 3 -10.97 -16.54 7.61
C SER A 3 -10.89 -15.02 7.37
N PHE A 4 -10.32 -14.28 8.32
CA PHE A 4 -9.96 -12.86 8.17
C PHE A 4 -9.02 -12.61 6.98
N ARG A 5 -8.26 -13.63 6.52
CA ARG A 5 -7.38 -13.52 5.35
C ARG A 5 -8.15 -13.41 4.03
N SER A 6 -9.37 -13.94 3.94
CA SER A 6 -10.16 -13.91 2.70
C SER A 6 -10.86 -12.57 2.49
N HIS A 7 -11.32 -11.94 3.58
CA HIS A 7 -12.06 -10.68 3.51
C HIS A 7 -11.18 -9.53 3.00
N PHE A 8 -9.90 -9.49 3.44
CA PHE A 8 -8.96 -8.44 3.05
C PHE A 8 -8.60 -8.46 1.56
N LEU A 9 -8.36 -9.65 1.00
CA LEU A 9 -8.07 -9.81 -0.43
C LEU A 9 -9.31 -9.53 -1.29
N CYS A 10 -10.50 -9.93 -0.84
CA CYS A 10 -11.76 -9.59 -1.50
C CYS A 10 -12.01 -8.08 -1.51
N GLN A 11 -11.64 -7.38 -0.43
CA GLN A 11 -11.77 -5.92 -0.32
C GLN A 11 -10.83 -5.19 -1.28
N ILE A 12 -9.56 -5.62 -1.36
CA ILE A 12 -8.59 -5.03 -2.31
C ILE A 12 -9.03 -5.24 -3.76
N ASN A 13 -9.42 -6.45 -4.13
CA ASN A 13 -9.87 -6.74 -5.50
C ASN A 13 -11.10 -5.91 -5.87
N ARG A 14 -12.04 -5.74 -4.92
CA ARG A 14 -13.23 -4.90 -5.12
C ARG A 14 -12.87 -3.42 -5.32
N LEU A 15 -11.89 -2.90 -4.57
CA LEU A 15 -11.45 -1.49 -4.71
C LEU A 15 -10.78 -1.23 -6.06
N ILE A 16 -10.03 -2.21 -6.59
CA ILE A 16 -9.40 -2.12 -7.91
C ILE A 16 -10.46 -2.20 -9.03
N GLU A 17 -11.48 -3.04 -8.89
CA GLU A 17 -12.59 -3.13 -9.86
C GLU A 17 -13.50 -1.89 -9.88
N LEU A 18 -13.56 -1.11 -8.80
CA LEU A 18 -14.38 0.10 -8.69
C LEU A 18 -13.63 1.39 -9.11
N ASP A 19 -12.41 1.28 -9.67
CA ASP A 19 -11.59 2.39 -10.17
C ASP A 19 -11.48 3.56 -9.18
N THR A 20 -11.35 3.23 -7.88
CA THR A 20 -11.36 4.24 -6.82
C THR A 20 -9.98 4.90 -6.74
N ILE A 21 -9.93 6.20 -7.03
CA ILE A 21 -8.68 6.97 -6.97
C ILE A 21 -8.28 7.16 -5.50
N LEU A 22 -7.17 6.55 -5.10
CA LEU A 22 -6.54 6.77 -3.81
C LEU A 22 -5.90 8.17 -3.77
N ILE A 23 -5.99 8.83 -2.62
CA ILE A 23 -5.53 10.21 -2.48
C ILE A 23 -4.01 10.24 -2.30
N ILE A 24 -3.44 9.19 -1.70
CA ILE A 24 -2.01 9.09 -1.42
C ILE A 24 -1.26 8.68 -2.69
N GLN A 25 -0.44 9.60 -3.21
CA GLN A 25 0.41 9.36 -4.38
C GLN A 25 1.75 8.76 -3.96
N VAL A 26 2.14 7.65 -4.60
CA VAL A 26 3.46 7.05 -4.42
C VAL A 26 4.44 7.70 -5.40
N PRO A 27 5.46 8.45 -4.91
CA PRO A 27 6.41 9.12 -5.80
C PRO A 27 7.36 8.12 -6.45
N HIS A 28 7.85 8.45 -7.65
CA HIS A 28 8.92 7.68 -8.28
C HIS A 28 10.19 7.76 -7.42
N ASN A 29 10.71 6.61 -7.01
CA ASN A 29 11.82 6.53 -6.05
C ASN A 29 12.74 5.36 -6.39
N VAL A 30 14.04 5.66 -6.51
CA VAL A 30 15.08 4.67 -6.82
C VAL A 30 15.14 3.57 -5.74
N ARG A 31 15.04 3.95 -4.45
CA ARG A 31 15.09 3.00 -3.33
C ARG A 31 13.92 2.01 -3.31
N LEU A 32 12.77 2.39 -3.89
CA LEU A 32 11.63 1.47 -4.06
C LEU A 32 11.91 0.42 -5.15
N GLY A 33 12.60 0.82 -6.22
CA GLY A 33 13.00 -0.06 -7.32
C GLY A 33 14.21 -0.94 -7.00
N GLU A 34 15.08 -0.52 -6.08
CA GLU A 34 16.25 -1.29 -5.64
C GLU A 34 15.90 -2.40 -4.64
N ALA A 35 14.85 -2.22 -3.84
CA ALA A 35 14.47 -3.16 -2.80
C ALA A 35 14.24 -4.61 -3.27
N PRO A 36 13.56 -4.88 -4.41
CA PRO A 36 13.48 -6.23 -4.99
C PRO A 36 14.85 -6.88 -5.23
N GLY A 37 15.87 -6.09 -5.58
CA GLY A 37 17.23 -6.60 -5.81
C GLY A 37 17.91 -7.10 -4.54
N PHE A 38 17.56 -6.55 -3.37
CA PHE A 38 18.06 -7.00 -2.06
C PHE A 38 17.22 -8.11 -1.45
N GLY A 39 16.14 -8.55 -2.12
CA GLY A 39 15.25 -9.60 -1.63
C GLY A 39 14.47 -9.21 -0.35
N GLN A 40 14.40 -7.92 -0.03
CA GLN A 40 13.70 -7.40 1.15
C GLN A 40 12.75 -6.27 0.75
N PRO A 41 11.60 -6.11 1.41
CA PRO A 41 10.67 -5.03 1.11
C PRO A 41 11.28 -3.65 1.42
N ALA A 42 11.00 -2.67 0.56
CA ALA A 42 11.54 -1.30 0.67
C ALA A 42 11.19 -0.62 2.00
N VAL A 43 10.05 -0.99 2.61
CA VAL A 43 9.60 -0.48 3.90
C VAL A 43 10.54 -0.89 5.04
N THR A 44 11.10 -2.09 4.96
CA THR A 44 12.04 -2.62 5.97
C THR A 44 13.47 -2.20 5.67
N LEU A 45 13.86 -2.21 4.39
CA LEU A 45 15.22 -1.91 3.95
C LEU A 45 15.54 -0.41 4.00
N PHE A 46 14.58 0.44 3.64
CA PHE A 46 14.75 1.89 3.54
C PHE A 46 13.54 2.65 4.15
N PRO A 47 13.34 2.57 5.48
CA PRO A 47 12.20 3.19 6.15
C PRO A 47 12.17 4.72 5.98
N ASP A 48 13.34 5.36 5.87
CA ASP A 48 13.47 6.81 5.69
C ASP A 48 13.21 7.28 4.26
N SER A 49 12.95 6.35 3.32
CA SER A 49 12.69 6.73 1.93
C SER A 49 11.26 7.28 1.77
N LYS A 50 11.12 8.33 0.96
CA LYS A 50 9.80 8.93 0.63
C LYS A 50 8.82 7.88 0.08
N GLY A 51 9.32 6.91 -0.66
CA GLY A 51 8.53 5.79 -1.17
C GLY A 51 8.00 4.87 -0.07
N ALA A 52 8.85 4.46 0.88
CA ALA A 52 8.42 3.64 2.01
C ALA A 52 7.36 4.34 2.86
N GLN A 53 7.55 5.62 3.13
CA GLN A 53 6.58 6.45 3.87
C GLN A 53 5.24 6.57 3.13
N ALA A 54 5.27 6.79 1.80
CA ALA A 54 4.05 6.83 0.99
C ALA A 54 3.30 5.48 0.99
N TYR A 55 4.01 4.36 0.95
CA TYR A 55 3.40 3.02 1.05
C TYR A 55 2.73 2.78 2.41
N LEU A 56 3.35 3.20 3.50
CA LEU A 56 2.76 3.09 4.84
C LEU A 56 1.49 3.95 4.96
N ALA A 57 1.54 5.17 4.43
CA ALA A 57 0.38 6.04 4.40
C ALA A 57 -0.75 5.44 3.55
N LEU A 58 -0.43 4.90 2.36
CA LEU A 58 -1.39 4.23 1.48
C LEU A 58 -2.01 2.99 2.14
N ALA A 59 -1.21 2.19 2.85
CA ALA A 59 -1.72 1.05 3.61
C ALA A 59 -2.72 1.48 4.69
N THR A 60 -2.46 2.63 5.34
CA THR A 60 -3.36 3.21 6.34
C THR A 60 -4.69 3.65 5.70
N GLU A 61 -4.65 4.30 4.54
CA GLU A 61 -5.85 4.70 3.77
C GLU A 61 -6.69 3.49 3.32
N LEU A 62 -6.05 2.38 2.95
CA LEU A 62 -6.75 1.15 2.57
C LEU A 62 -7.44 0.46 3.77
N LEU A 63 -6.81 0.51 4.95
CA LEU A 63 -7.31 -0.10 6.18
C LEU A 63 -8.48 0.68 6.77
N ILE A 64 -8.35 2.00 6.77
CA ILE A 64 -9.35 2.93 7.26
C ILE A 64 -9.66 3.84 6.07
N PRO A 65 -10.59 3.44 5.19
CA PRO A 65 -11.08 4.34 4.18
C PRO A 65 -11.77 5.49 4.90
N SER A 66 -11.02 6.58 5.11
CA SER A 66 -11.57 7.84 5.59
C SER A 66 -12.39 8.36 4.43
N THR A 67 -13.64 7.90 4.34
CA THR A 67 -14.63 8.39 3.39
C THR A 67 -14.56 9.91 3.38
N LYS A 68 -13.97 10.47 2.30
CA LYS A 68 -14.24 11.84 1.94
C LYS A 68 -15.73 11.87 1.61
N ALA A 69 -16.49 12.46 2.53
CA ALA A 69 -17.83 12.93 2.26
C ALA A 69 -17.82 13.97 1.14
#